data_AF-A0A2H0Z558-F1
#
_entry.id   AF-A0A2H0Z558-F1
#
_cell.length_a   1.000
_cell.length_b   1.000
_cell.length_c   1.000
_cell.angle_alpha   90.00
_cell.angle_beta   90.00
_cell.angle_gamma   90.00
#
_symmetry.space_group_name_H-M   'P 1'
#
loop_
_entity.id
_entity.type
_entity.pdbx_description
1 polymer ?
#
loop_
_entity_poly.entity_id
_entity_poly.type
_entity_poly.pdbx_seq_one_letter_code
_entity_poly.pdbx_strand_id
1 'polypeptide(L)'
;EESCGQCTPCRIGNIKLLEGVERIEKDDFTFSYINNLKELGRTMQAASKCGLGQSSPNSFISILDNFKDEIFGAKRKGEKNV
;
A
#
# COMPACT_ATOMS: atom_id res chain seq x y z
N GLU A 1 -14.37 1.29 7.66
CA GLU A 1 -14.92 0.92 6.34
C GLU A 1 -15.69 2.12 5.80
N GLU A 2 -15.12 2.87 4.86
CA GLU A 2 -15.73 4.11 4.33
C GLU A 2 -16.08 4.02 2.83
N SER A 3 -15.77 2.89 2.19
CA SER A 3 -16.02 2.70 0.76
C SER A 3 -17.50 2.42 0.50
N CYS A 4 -18.09 3.10 -0.48
CA CYS A 4 -19.47 2.86 -0.91
C CYS A 4 -19.64 1.61 -1.80
N GLY A 5 -18.54 0.94 -2.19
CA GLY A 5 -18.57 -0.34 -2.92
C GLY A 5 -18.95 -0.29 -4.41
N GLN A 6 -19.17 0.89 -4.99
CA GLN A 6 -19.74 1.07 -6.34
C GLN A 6 -18.76 0.86 -7.52
N CYS A 7 -17.45 0.87 -7.27
CA CYS A 7 -16.44 0.58 -8.30
C CYS A 7 -15.41 -0.43 -7.80
N THR A 8 -15.08 -1.40 -8.65
CA THR A 8 -14.11 -2.46 -8.37
C THR A 8 -12.75 -1.93 -7.89
N PRO A 9 -12.11 -0.93 -8.53
CA PRO A 9 -10.80 -0.44 -8.06
C PRO A 9 -10.85 0.06 -6.62
N CYS A 10 -11.86 0.84 -6.21
CA CYS A 10 -11.98 1.31 -4.83
C CYS A 10 -12.40 0.19 -3.86
N ARG A 11 -13.40 -0.63 -4.22
CA ARG A 11 -13.96 -1.67 -3.34
C ARG A 11 -12.93 -2.75 -2.99
N ILE A 12 -12.22 -3.26 -3.99
CA ILE A 12 -11.25 -4.34 -3.82
C ILE A 12 -9.86 -3.79 -3.52
N GLY A 13 -9.48 -2.67 -4.14
CA GLY A 13 -8.17 -2.07 -3.96
C GLY A 13 -7.89 -1.69 -2.50
N ASN A 14 -8.86 -1.11 -1.80
CA ASN A 14 -8.69 -0.77 -0.38
C ASN A 14 -8.44 -2.00 0.52
N ILE A 15 -9.09 -3.13 0.22
CA ILE A 15 -8.85 -4.38 0.94
C ILE A 15 -7.41 -4.84 0.70
N LYS A 16 -6.94 -4.79 -0.56
CA LYS A 16 -5.56 -5.17 -0.92
C LYS A 16 -4.50 -4.24 -0.33
N LEU A 17 -4.77 -2.94 -0.25
CA LEU A 17 -3.88 -2.00 0.43
C LEU A 17 -3.82 -2.28 1.93
N LEU A 18 -4.95 -2.58 2.58
CA LEU A 18 -4.98 -2.96 3.99
C LEU A 18 -4.21 -4.26 4.25
N GLU A 19 -4.46 -5.32 3.47
CA GLU A 19 -3.68 -6.56 3.52
C GLU A 19 -2.17 -6.27 3.37
N GLY A 20 -1.81 -5.34 2.48
CA GLY A 20 -0.44 -4.89 2.29
C GLY A 20 0.16 -4.27 3.54
N VAL A 21 -0.57 -3.37 4.20
CA VAL A 21 -0.14 -2.75 5.47
C VAL A 21 0.05 -3.81 6.56
N GLU A 22 -0.92 -4.69 6.75
CA GLU A 22 -0.84 -5.77 7.76
C GLU A 22 0.36 -6.71 7.51
N ARG A 23 0.70 -6.95 6.23
CA ARG A 23 1.87 -7.74 5.85
C ARG A 23 3.19 -7.01 6.11
N ILE A 24 3.23 -5.70 5.89
CA ILE A 24 4.38 -4.86 6.26
C ILE A 24 4.59 -4.90 7.77
N GLU A 25 3.53 -4.74 8.58
CA GLU A 25 3.59 -4.78 10.04
C GLU A 25 4.10 -6.13 10.60
N LYS A 26 3.85 -7.23 9.88
CA LYS A 26 4.28 -8.58 10.23
C LYS A 26 5.63 -8.99 9.62
N ASP A 27 6.30 -8.08 8.92
CA ASP A 27 7.53 -8.35 8.14
C ASP A 27 7.39 -9.45 7.07
N ASP A 28 6.17 -9.85 6.71
CA ASP A 28 5.85 -10.88 5.71
C ASP A 28 5.49 -10.26 4.36
N PHE A 29 6.50 -9.77 3.64
CA PHE A 29 6.31 -9.20 2.31
C PHE A 29 7.52 -9.40 1.41
N THR A 30 7.29 -9.26 0.10
CA THR A 30 8.37 -9.12 -0.89
C THR A 30 8.29 -7.73 -1.52
N PHE A 31 9.43 -7.17 -1.94
CA PHE A 31 9.43 -5.88 -2.64
C PHE A 31 8.59 -5.90 -3.92
N SER A 32 8.53 -7.04 -4.61
CA SER A 32 7.67 -7.23 -5.78
C SER A 32 6.19 -7.08 -5.40
N TYR A 33 5.75 -7.69 -4.30
CA TYR A 33 4.37 -7.54 -3.81
C TYR A 33 4.04 -6.09 -3.45
N ILE A 34 4.95 -5.39 -2.76
CA ILE A 34 4.77 -3.96 -2.43
C ILE A 34 4.68 -3.08 -3.68
N ASN A 35 5.53 -3.33 -4.68
CA ASN A 35 5.46 -2.59 -5.95
C ASN A 35 4.14 -2.86 -6.69
N ASN A 36 3.64 -4.10 -6.68
CA ASN A 36 2.33 -4.40 -7.27
C ASN A 36 1.19 -3.66 -6.56
N LEU A 37 1.25 -3.50 -5.24
CA LEU A 37 0.27 -2.69 -4.49
C LEU A 37 0.38 -1.21 -4.81
N LYS A 38 1.58 -0.70 -5.05
CA LYS A 38 1.79 0.69 -5.50
C LYS A 38 1.16 0.94 -6.88
N GLU A 39 1.36 0.02 -7.82
CA GLU A 39 0.72 0.07 -9.16
C GLU A 39 -0.80 -0.09 -9.09
N LEU A 40 -1.30 -0.93 -8.19
CA LEU A 40 -2.73 -1.01 -7.88
C LEU A 40 -3.24 0.35 -7.38
N GLY A 41 -2.49 1.02 -6.49
CA GLY A 41 -2.81 2.37 -6.04
C GLY A 41 -2.89 3.38 -7.19
N ARG A 42 -1.95 3.36 -8.13
CA ARG A 42 -2.02 4.19 -9.35
C ARG A 42 -3.24 3.87 -10.20
N THR A 43 -3.59 2.59 -10.32
CA THR A 43 -4.81 2.15 -11.02
C THR A 43 -6.07 2.67 -10.32
N MET A 44 -6.10 2.65 -8.98
CA MET A 44 -7.20 3.21 -8.20
C MET A 44 -7.37 4.72 -8.43
N GLN A 45 -6.26 5.46 -8.48
CA GLN A 45 -6.25 6.90 -8.80
C GLN A 45 -6.87 7.19 -10.17
N ALA A 46 -6.55 6.38 -11.19
CA ALA A 46 -7.00 6.62 -12.56
C ALA A 46 -8.43 6.09 -12.85
N ALA A 47 -8.82 4.97 -12.23
CA ALA A 47 -10.01 4.21 -12.66
C ALA A 47 -11.19 4.26 -11.66
N SER A 48 -11.03 4.88 -10.49
CA SER A 48 -12.11 5.00 -9.52
C SER A 48 -13.13 6.08 -9.91
N LYS A 49 -14.41 5.78 -9.67
CA LYS A 49 -15.55 6.63 -10.12
C LYS A 49 -15.67 7.98 -9.40
N CYS A 50 -15.15 8.11 -8.18
CA CYS A 50 -15.32 9.31 -7.35
C CYS A 50 -14.00 9.70 -6.66
N GLY A 51 -13.96 10.93 -6.13
CA GLY A 51 -12.77 11.48 -5.47
C GLY A 51 -12.25 10.62 -4.33
N LEU A 52 -13.12 10.00 -3.53
CA LEU A 52 -12.69 9.11 -2.44
C LEU A 52 -11.87 7.92 -2.97
N GLY A 53 -12.37 7.22 -4.01
CA GLY A 53 -11.65 6.08 -4.57
C GLY A 53 -10.34 6.48 -5.24
N GLN A 54 -10.30 7.68 -5.82
CA GLN A 54 -9.09 8.24 -6.42
C GLN A 54 -8.06 8.65 -5.36
N SER A 55 -8.49 9.20 -4.22
CA SER A 55 -7.59 9.70 -3.18
C SER A 55 -7.19 8.66 -2.12
N SER A 56 -8.00 7.61 -1.93
CA SER A 56 -7.74 6.54 -0.96
C SER A 56 -6.32 5.93 -1.02
N PRO A 57 -5.75 5.61 -2.20
CA PRO A 57 -4.41 5.03 -2.27
C PRO A 57 -3.27 6.03 -1.99
N ASN A 58 -3.56 7.34 -1.88
CA ASN A 58 -2.52 8.38 -1.81
C ASN A 58 -1.61 8.19 -0.60
N SER A 59 -2.16 7.86 0.56
CA SER A 59 -1.38 7.67 1.78
C SER A 59 -0.38 6.52 1.63
N PHE A 60 -0.83 5.40 1.08
CA PHE A 60 0.02 4.24 0.84
C PHE A 60 1.16 4.56 -0.13
N ILE A 61 0.84 5.19 -1.27
CA ILE A 61 1.83 5.59 -2.27
C ILE A 61 2.84 6.58 -1.67
N SER A 62 2.36 7.60 -0.96
CA SER A 62 3.21 8.62 -0.35
C SER A 62 4.18 8.04 0.68
N ILE A 63 3.72 7.08 1.49
CA ILE A 63 4.58 6.35 2.43
C ILE A 63 5.69 5.61 1.68
N LEU A 64 5.35 4.91 0.60
CA LEU A 64 6.35 4.20 -0.21
C LEU A 64 7.31 5.12 -0.97
N ASP A 65 6.87 6.30 -1.38
CA ASP A 65 7.71 7.25 -2.11
C ASP A 65 8.69 7.98 -1.20
N ASN A 66 8.26 8.33 0.03
CA ASN A 66 9.02 9.23 0.90
C ASN A 66 9.66 8.53 2.11
N PHE A 67 9.08 7.41 2.57
CA PHE A 67 9.46 6.77 3.84
C PHE A 67 9.88 5.30 3.67
N LYS A 68 10.16 4.86 2.44
CA LYS A 68 10.60 3.47 2.16
C LYS A 68 11.79 3.03 3.03
N ASP A 69 12.74 3.92 3.31
CA ASP A 69 13.95 3.58 4.06
C ASP A 69 13.65 3.42 5.55
N GLU A 70 12.63 4.10 6.07
CA GLU A 70 12.17 3.95 7.46
C GLU A 70 11.34 2.67 7.62
N ILE A 71 10.43 2.43 6.68
CA ILE A 71 9.52 1.27 6.68
C ILE A 71 10.27 -0.04 6.40
N PHE A 72 11.21 -0.04 5.46
CA PHE A 72 11.92 -1.26 5.03
C PHE A 72 13.37 -1.33 5.53
N GLY A 73 13.99 -0.21 5.87
CA GLY A 73 15.37 -0.16 6.34
C GLY A 73 15.55 -0.49 7.83
N ALA A 74 14.46 -0.60 8.60
CA ALA A 74 14.49 -1.15 9.96
C ALA A 74 15.10 -2.57 10.01
N LYS A 75 15.03 -3.33 8.90
CA LYS A 75 15.70 -4.65 8.75
C LYS A 75 17.22 -4.60 8.95
N ARG A 76 17.87 -3.42 8.85
CA ARG A 76 19.33 -3.29 9.01
C ARG A 76 19.83 -3.16 10.46
N LYS A 77 18.93 -3.04 11.46
CA LYS A 77 19.36 -2.90 12.87
C LYS A 77 19.46 -4.23 13.64
N GLY A 78 19.09 -5.35 13.03
CA GLY A 78 19.21 -6.70 13.62
C GLY A 78 20.45 -7.52 13.21
N GLU A 79 21.19 -7.11 12.17
CA GLU A 79 22.36 -7.84 11.64
C GLU A 79 23.68 -7.08 11.90
N LYS A 80 23.92 -6.70 13.15
CA LYS A 80 25.26 -6.36 13.65
C LYS A 80 25.50 -7.09 14.96
N ASN A 81 25.56 -8.42 14.91
CA ASN A 81 26.22 -9.31 15.89
C ASN A 81 25.99 -10.78 15.47
N VAL A 82 26.70 -11.23 14.42
CA VAL A 82 27.25 -12.59 14.28
C VAL A 82 28.60 -12.44 13.60
#